data_AF-A0A1E4GP47-F1
#
_entry.id   AF-A0A1E4GP47-F1
#
_cell.length_a   1.000
_cell.length_b   1.000
_cell.length_c   1.000
_cell.angle_alpha   90.00
_cell.angle_beta   90.00
_cell.angle_gamma   90.00
#
_symmetry.space_group_name_H-M   'P 1'
#
loop_
_entity.id
_entity.type
_entity.pdbx_description
1 polymer ?
#
loop_
_entity_poly.entity_id
_entity_poly.type
_entity_poly.pdbx_seq_one_letter_code
_entity_poly.pdbx_strand_id
1 'polypeptide(L)'
;MLKSLVAAVLSALVLFGGGPASAQTSEAETVGIELARTLFRAISFEALIAKEVGGAGNPFGDVPSRPEWTGYLIDALREEIAHDLPVFEGRFGRTLAKEFSLAELRVGLVILSDPMMQAAMRAGSESDGAAEPQGQPSREIRRALARPEGVAFMNKLERLDRYLEPLQDDLAAELLPGALRRFADKVDAGEAARRERAASGP
;
A
#
# COMPACT_ATOMS: atom_id res chain seq x y z
N MET A 1 48.73 -8.54 29.45
CA MET A 1 48.71 -8.37 27.99
C MET A 1 47.93 -7.09 27.71
N LEU A 2 48.44 -5.84 27.76
CA LEU A 2 49.73 -5.25 27.42
C LEU A 2 50.21 -5.60 25.99
N LYS A 3 50.20 -4.56 25.13
CA LYS A 3 50.94 -4.35 23.85
C LYS A 3 50.26 -4.93 22.59
N SER A 4 49.91 -4.15 21.56
CA SER A 4 50.35 -2.81 21.10
C SER A 4 49.18 -2.04 20.43
N LEU A 5 48.91 -0.74 20.67
CA LEU A 5 49.70 0.49 20.42
C LEU A 5 50.01 0.61 18.90
N VAL A 6 49.61 1.59 18.10
CA VAL A 6 49.74 3.08 18.15
C VAL A 6 48.93 3.57 16.93
N ALA A 7 47.89 4.39 17.08
CA ALA A 7 47.87 5.85 16.94
C ALA A 7 48.33 6.43 15.56
N ALA A 8 47.50 7.36 15.07
CA ALA A 8 47.78 8.40 14.08
C ALA A 8 48.07 7.91 12.65
N VAL A 9 47.35 8.38 11.63
CA VAL A 9 47.37 9.78 11.21
C VAL A 9 45.98 10.25 10.79
N LEU A 10 45.43 11.13 11.61
CA LEU A 10 44.56 12.21 11.14
C LEU A 10 45.41 13.12 10.26
N SER A 11 44.89 13.48 9.08
CA SER A 11 45.35 14.53 8.15
C SER A 11 45.98 14.02 6.86
N ALA A 12 45.18 13.96 5.79
CA ALA A 12 45.23 14.99 4.77
C ALA A 12 44.08 14.81 3.76
N LEU A 13 43.30 15.88 3.62
CA LEU A 13 42.36 16.22 2.55
C LEU A 13 42.25 15.22 1.38
N VAL A 14 41.05 14.63 1.24
CA VAL A 14 40.34 14.80 -0.03
C VAL A 14 39.15 15.71 0.26
N LEU A 15 39.36 17.01 0.06
CA LEU A 15 38.30 17.88 -0.43
C LEU A 15 37.84 17.28 -1.78
N PHE A 16 36.52 17.21 -1.98
CA PHE A 16 35.78 16.61 -3.11
C PHE A 16 35.45 15.12 -2.99
N GLY A 17 34.30 14.83 -2.35
CA GLY A 17 33.69 13.50 -2.37
C GLY A 17 32.40 13.37 -1.55
N GLY A 18 31.56 14.41 -1.47
CA GLY A 18 30.20 14.25 -0.96
C GLY A 18 29.35 13.48 -1.96
N GLY A 19 29.48 12.15 -1.98
CA GLY A 19 28.65 11.24 -2.77
C GLY A 19 28.99 9.79 -2.43
N PRO A 20 28.20 8.78 -2.81
CA PRO A 20 26.81 8.74 -3.25
C PRO A 20 25.89 8.04 -2.21
N ALA A 21 26.35 7.78 -0.97
CA ALA A 21 25.58 6.96 -0.01
C ALA A 21 24.21 7.58 0.34
N SER A 22 24.15 8.88 0.61
CA SER A 22 22.88 9.59 0.81
C SER A 22 22.03 9.66 -0.47
N ALA A 23 22.68 9.68 -1.65
CA ALA A 23 21.99 9.68 -2.93
C ALA A 23 21.39 8.31 -3.25
N GLN A 24 22.10 7.22 -2.95
CA GLN A 24 21.63 5.84 -3.09
C GLN A 24 20.45 5.53 -2.17
N THR A 25 20.48 6.00 -0.91
CA THR A 25 19.33 5.88 -0.01
C THR A 25 18.13 6.67 -0.54
N SER A 26 18.34 7.91 -1.01
CA SER A 26 17.24 8.71 -1.58
C SER A 26 16.67 8.10 -2.87
N GLU A 27 17.51 7.46 -3.67
CA GLU A 27 17.11 6.82 -4.92
C GLU A 27 16.33 5.53 -4.64
N ALA A 28 16.82 4.69 -3.72
CA ALA A 28 16.11 3.49 -3.30
C ALA A 28 14.74 3.82 -2.70
N GLU A 29 14.64 4.88 -1.88
CA GLU A 29 13.35 5.36 -1.37
C GLU A 29 12.42 5.83 -2.49
N THR A 30 12.95 6.59 -3.46
CA THR A 30 12.16 7.07 -4.61
C THR A 30 11.58 5.90 -5.42
N VAL A 31 12.43 4.94 -5.79
CA VAL A 31 12.01 3.75 -6.54
C VAL A 31 11.07 2.87 -5.70
N GLY A 32 11.31 2.75 -4.39
CA GLY A 32 10.43 2.04 -3.47
C GLY A 32 9.03 2.64 -3.39
N ILE A 33 8.91 3.97 -3.33
CA ILE A 33 7.63 4.68 -3.33
C ILE A 33 6.91 4.51 -4.68
N GLU A 34 7.64 4.56 -5.79
CA GLU A 34 7.07 4.29 -7.12
C GLU A 34 6.57 2.85 -7.25
N LEU A 35 7.30 1.89 -6.67
CA LEU A 35 6.88 0.50 -6.61
C LEU A 35 5.60 0.33 -5.78
N ALA A 36 5.53 0.98 -4.62
CA ALA A 36 4.35 0.99 -3.76
C ALA A 36 3.13 1.55 -4.50
N ARG A 37 3.28 2.70 -5.17
CA ARG A 37 2.23 3.28 -6.04
C ARG A 37 1.74 2.33 -7.11
N THR A 38 2.67 1.66 -7.79
CA THR A 38 2.35 0.69 -8.83
C THR A 38 1.55 -0.49 -8.28
N LEU A 39 1.87 -0.95 -7.07
CA LEU A 39 1.11 -2.00 -6.38
C LEU A 39 -0.30 -1.50 -6.00
N PHE A 40 -0.38 -0.38 -5.28
CA PHE A 40 -1.65 0.13 -4.78
C PHE A 40 -2.62 0.54 -5.89
N ARG A 41 -2.11 0.99 -7.04
CA ARG A 41 -2.93 1.30 -8.22
C ARG A 41 -3.56 0.06 -8.87
N ALA A 42 -2.94 -1.10 -8.69
CA ALA A 42 -3.46 -2.36 -9.20
C ALA A 42 -4.63 -2.87 -8.34
N ILE A 43 -4.63 -2.54 -7.05
CA ILE A 43 -5.61 -2.99 -6.07
C ILE A 43 -6.90 -2.18 -6.19
N SER A 44 -8.02 -2.86 -6.33
CA SER A 44 -9.35 -2.26 -6.20
C SER A 44 -9.74 -2.19 -4.71
N PHE A 45 -9.30 -1.14 -4.03
CA PHE A 45 -9.73 -0.86 -2.64
C PHE A 45 -11.25 -0.77 -2.54
N GLU A 46 -11.89 -0.27 -3.59
CA GLU A 46 -13.35 -0.23 -3.70
C GLU A 46 -13.97 -1.62 -3.58
N ALA A 47 -13.47 -2.58 -4.36
CA ALA A 47 -13.96 -3.95 -4.34
C ALA A 47 -13.67 -4.63 -2.99
N LEU A 48 -12.49 -4.39 -2.42
CA LEU A 48 -12.13 -4.90 -1.09
C LEU A 48 -13.06 -4.37 0.00
N ILE A 49 -13.31 -3.06 0.05
CA ILE A 49 -14.25 -2.48 1.04
C ILE A 49 -15.66 -3.04 0.84
N ALA A 50 -16.14 -3.10 -0.42
CA ALA A 50 -17.47 -3.60 -0.72
C ALA A 50 -17.63 -5.07 -0.29
N LYS A 51 -16.59 -5.89 -0.47
CA LYS A 51 -16.57 -7.29 -0.06
C LYS A 51 -16.56 -7.45 1.45
N GLU A 52 -15.65 -6.76 2.15
CA GLU A 52 -15.51 -6.90 3.61
C GLU A 52 -16.72 -6.33 4.36
N VAL A 53 -17.24 -5.17 3.93
CA VAL A 53 -18.35 -4.51 4.61
C VAL A 53 -19.71 -5.00 4.11
N GLY A 54 -19.85 -5.20 2.80
CA GLY A 54 -21.10 -5.63 2.17
C GLY A 54 -21.34 -7.13 2.22
N GLY A 55 -20.28 -7.94 2.24
CA GLY A 55 -20.37 -9.40 2.38
C GLY A 55 -20.62 -9.88 3.81
N ALA A 56 -20.35 -9.06 4.81
CA ALA A 56 -20.53 -9.39 6.24
C ALA A 56 -22.00 -9.43 6.71
N GLY A 57 -22.97 -9.24 5.82
CA GLY A 57 -24.40 -9.24 6.13
C GLY A 57 -24.86 -7.96 6.84
N ASN A 58 -24.43 -7.75 8.09
CA ASN A 58 -24.65 -6.51 8.84
C ASN A 58 -23.34 -6.07 9.54
N PRO A 59 -22.62 -5.07 9.01
CA PRO A 59 -21.38 -4.59 9.62
C PRO A 59 -21.60 -3.92 10.98
N PHE A 60 -22.85 -3.65 11.37
CA PHE A 60 -23.23 -3.03 12.63
C PHE A 60 -23.63 -4.04 13.72
N GLY A 61 -23.64 -5.35 13.42
CA GLY A 61 -24.02 -6.38 14.39
C GLY A 61 -25.43 -6.16 14.96
N ASP A 62 -25.55 -6.05 16.28
CA ASP A 62 -26.82 -5.81 16.97
C ASP A 62 -27.14 -4.31 17.16
N VAL A 63 -26.28 -3.41 16.70
CA VAL A 63 -26.51 -1.97 16.82
C VAL A 63 -27.70 -1.59 15.93
N PRO A 64 -28.74 -0.92 16.49
CA PRO A 64 -29.84 -0.41 15.69
C PRO A 64 -29.31 0.50 14.58
N SER A 65 -29.43 0.03 13.35
CA SER A 65 -28.91 0.68 12.15
C SER A 65 -30.02 0.84 11.11
N ARG A 66 -29.76 1.66 10.11
CA ARG A 66 -30.66 1.82 8.97
C ARG A 66 -30.06 1.20 7.71
N PRO A 67 -30.88 0.78 6.75
CA PRO A 67 -30.38 0.16 5.51
C PRO A 67 -29.33 1.01 4.78
N GLU A 68 -29.48 2.33 4.77
CA GLU A 68 -28.55 3.24 4.11
C GLU A 68 -27.21 3.43 4.84
N TRP A 69 -27.10 3.08 6.12
CA TRP A 69 -25.88 3.31 6.90
C TRP A 69 -24.70 2.47 6.37
N THR A 70 -24.96 1.28 5.84
CA THR A 70 -23.92 0.47 5.21
C THR A 70 -23.28 1.22 4.04
N GLY A 71 -24.09 1.90 3.21
CA GLY A 71 -23.60 2.74 2.13
C GLY A 71 -22.76 3.92 2.65
N TYR A 72 -23.21 4.58 3.72
CA TYR A 72 -22.46 5.67 4.34
C TYR A 72 -21.11 5.22 4.89
N LEU A 73 -21.03 4.03 5.48
CA LEU A 73 -19.79 3.46 5.99
C LEU A 73 -18.82 3.12 4.84
N ILE A 74 -19.33 2.52 3.77
CA ILE A 74 -18.53 2.24 2.56
C ILE A 74 -17.98 3.54 1.96
N ASP A 75 -18.81 4.56 1.81
CA ASP A 75 -18.38 5.87 1.29
C ASP A 75 -17.32 6.52 2.18
N ALA A 76 -17.51 6.47 3.50
CA ALA A 76 -16.57 7.02 4.47
C ALA A 76 -15.20 6.33 4.42
N LEU A 77 -15.19 4.99 4.31
CA LEU A 77 -13.95 4.22 4.15
C LEU A 77 -13.24 4.54 2.83
N ARG A 78 -14.00 4.68 1.73
CA ARG A 78 -13.43 5.06 0.42
C ARG A 78 -12.79 6.45 0.47
N GLU A 79 -13.47 7.42 1.05
CA GLU A 79 -12.96 8.78 1.20
C GLU A 79 -11.70 8.83 2.05
N GLU A 80 -11.65 8.07 3.15
CA GLU A 80 -10.49 8.07 4.04
C GLU A 80 -9.30 7.35 3.42
N ILE A 81 -9.51 6.19 2.79
CA ILE A 81 -8.43 5.51 2.05
C ILE A 81 -7.89 6.43 0.96
N ALA A 82 -8.74 7.08 0.17
CA ALA A 82 -8.28 7.99 -0.88
C ALA A 82 -7.48 9.17 -0.32
N HIS A 83 -7.84 9.67 0.86
CA HIS A 83 -7.13 10.76 1.54
C HIS A 83 -5.73 10.32 2.00
N ASP A 84 -5.61 9.16 2.62
CA ASP A 84 -4.37 8.71 3.26
C ASP A 84 -3.49 7.81 2.38
N LEU A 85 -3.99 7.34 1.24
CA LEU A 85 -3.24 6.46 0.33
C LEU A 85 -1.82 6.98 0.00
N PRO A 86 -1.61 8.28 -0.30
CA PRO A 86 -0.26 8.80 -0.57
C PRO A 86 0.71 8.65 0.62
N VAL A 87 0.18 8.73 1.85
CA VAL A 87 0.98 8.54 3.07
C VAL A 87 1.38 7.08 3.21
N PHE A 88 0.46 6.15 2.95
CA PHE A 88 0.73 4.71 2.98
C PHE A 88 1.70 4.29 1.89
N GLU A 89 1.52 4.77 0.65
CA GLU A 89 2.50 4.58 -0.44
C GLU A 89 3.91 5.02 -0.02
N GLY A 90 3.99 6.18 0.65
CA GLY A 90 5.25 6.72 1.16
C GLY A 90 5.89 5.81 2.22
N ARG A 91 5.13 5.36 3.21
CA ARG A 91 5.62 4.49 4.29
C ARG A 91 6.03 3.12 3.76
N PHE A 92 5.15 2.52 2.98
CA PHE A 92 5.38 1.21 2.35
C PHE A 92 6.61 1.24 1.45
N GLY A 93 6.73 2.26 0.60
CA GLY A 93 7.89 2.42 -0.28
C GLY A 93 9.21 2.57 0.46
N ARG A 94 9.23 3.30 1.59
CA ARG A 94 10.41 3.37 2.45
C ARG A 94 10.73 2.05 3.14
N THR A 95 9.72 1.25 3.51
CA THR A 95 9.93 -0.11 4.03
C THR A 95 10.54 -1.00 2.96
N LEU A 96 10.02 -0.97 1.72
CA LEU A 96 10.62 -1.69 0.60
C LEU A 96 12.08 -1.29 0.36
N ALA A 97 12.40 0.01 0.47
CA ALA A 97 13.77 0.50 0.31
C ALA A 97 14.75 0.00 1.39
N LYS A 98 14.25 -0.44 2.55
CA LYS A 98 15.07 -1.04 3.62
C LYS A 98 15.30 -2.53 3.38
N GLU A 99 14.31 -3.24 2.83
CA GLU A 99 14.34 -4.70 2.67
C GLU A 99 14.90 -5.15 1.31
N PHE A 100 14.84 -4.29 0.30
CA PHE A 100 15.27 -4.57 -1.06
C PHE A 100 16.44 -3.66 -1.46
N SER A 101 17.38 -4.25 -2.20
CA SER A 101 18.40 -3.49 -2.90
C SER A 101 17.78 -2.66 -4.03
N LEU A 102 18.45 -1.58 -4.41
CA LEU A 102 18.01 -0.73 -5.52
C LEU A 102 17.83 -1.51 -6.83
N ALA A 103 18.68 -2.51 -7.08
CA ALA A 103 18.58 -3.33 -8.29
C ALA A 103 17.35 -4.26 -8.26
N GLU A 104 17.04 -4.86 -7.10
CA GLU A 104 15.80 -5.63 -6.90
C GLU A 104 14.57 -4.74 -7.07
N LEU A 105 14.56 -3.53 -6.50
CA LEU A 105 13.44 -2.58 -6.62
C LEU A 105 13.17 -2.18 -8.08
N ARG A 106 14.23 -1.85 -8.84
CA ARG A 106 14.08 -1.48 -10.25
C ARG A 106 13.55 -2.64 -11.09
N VAL A 107 14.04 -3.87 -10.85
CA VAL A 107 13.53 -5.06 -11.53
C VAL A 107 12.09 -5.35 -11.11
N GLY A 108 11.78 -5.18 -9.82
CA GLY A 108 10.43 -5.29 -9.29
C GLY A 108 9.45 -4.32 -9.96
N LEU A 109 9.87 -3.08 -10.20
CA LEU A 109 9.05 -2.09 -10.91
C LEU A 109 8.73 -2.53 -12.33
N VAL A 110 9.71 -3.08 -13.05
CA VAL A 110 9.47 -3.67 -14.38
C VAL A 110 8.48 -4.83 -14.28
N ILE A 111 8.64 -5.71 -13.28
CA ILE A 111 7.77 -6.87 -13.08
C ILE A 111 6.33 -6.47 -12.80
N LEU A 112 6.14 -5.58 -11.83
CA LEU A 112 4.84 -5.20 -11.32
C LEU A 112 4.11 -4.22 -12.23
N SER A 113 4.82 -3.48 -13.10
CA SER A 113 4.20 -2.60 -14.09
C SER A 113 3.65 -3.35 -15.31
N ASP A 114 3.91 -4.65 -15.45
CA ASP A 114 3.42 -5.41 -16.59
C ASP A 114 1.88 -5.48 -16.57
N PRO A 115 1.21 -5.21 -17.69
CA PRO A 115 -0.26 -5.22 -17.75
C PRO A 115 -0.89 -6.54 -17.30
N MET A 116 -0.22 -7.67 -17.55
CA MET A 116 -0.69 -8.99 -17.12
C MET A 116 -0.62 -9.11 -15.59
N MET A 117 0.45 -8.61 -14.97
CA MET A 117 0.61 -8.63 -13.52
C MET A 117 -0.38 -7.67 -12.85
N GLN A 118 -0.57 -6.48 -13.41
CA GLN A 118 -1.58 -5.50 -12.97
C GLN A 118 -2.99 -6.08 -13.04
N ALA A 119 -3.33 -6.78 -14.13
CA ALA A 119 -4.62 -7.43 -14.28
C ALA A 119 -4.82 -8.56 -13.25
N ALA A 120 -3.80 -9.38 -13.00
CA ALA A 120 -3.87 -10.44 -12.00
C ALA A 120 -4.07 -9.88 -10.58
N MET A 121 -3.34 -8.83 -10.20
CA MET A 121 -3.51 -8.15 -8.90
C MET A 121 -4.90 -7.54 -8.75
N ARG A 122 -5.41 -6.87 -9.80
CA ARG A 122 -6.77 -6.32 -9.80
C ARG A 122 -7.82 -7.41 -9.64
N ALA A 123 -7.72 -8.48 -10.41
CA ALA A 123 -8.66 -9.59 -10.34
C ALA A 123 -8.67 -10.26 -8.95
N GLY A 124 -7.52 -10.41 -8.31
CA GLY A 124 -7.43 -10.92 -6.94
C GLY A 124 -8.06 -10.01 -5.88
N SER A 125 -8.17 -8.70 -6.15
CA SER A 125 -8.91 -7.77 -5.28
C SER A 125 -10.42 -7.74 -5.55
N GLU A 126 -10.85 -8.14 -6.75
CA GLU A 126 -12.25 -8.13 -7.18
C GLU A 126 -12.96 -9.48 -6.98
N SER A 127 -12.21 -10.57 -6.84
CA SER A 127 -12.71 -11.95 -6.76
C SER A 127 -11.96 -12.76 -5.71
N ASP A 128 -12.66 -13.71 -5.05
CA ASP A 128 -12.05 -14.71 -4.15
C ASP A 128 -11.09 -15.68 -4.87
N GLY A 129 -11.16 -15.73 -6.21
CA GLY A 129 -10.22 -16.48 -7.02
C GLY A 129 -9.07 -15.59 -7.47
N ALA A 130 -7.83 -15.99 -7.16
CA ALA A 130 -6.68 -15.51 -7.90
C ALA A 130 -6.90 -15.84 -9.39
N ALA A 131 -7.24 -14.85 -10.21
CA ALA A 131 -7.30 -15.09 -11.63
C ALA A 131 -5.88 -15.44 -12.09
N GLU A 132 -5.71 -16.66 -12.61
CA GLU A 132 -4.45 -17.00 -13.25
C GLU A 132 -4.19 -15.96 -14.34
N PRO A 133 -2.98 -15.37 -14.39
CA PRO A 133 -2.67 -14.37 -15.40
C PRO A 133 -2.89 -14.97 -16.78
N GLN A 134 -3.92 -14.50 -17.49
CA GLN A 134 -4.21 -14.99 -18.83
C GLN A 134 -3.25 -14.33 -19.82
N GLY A 135 -2.24 -15.07 -20.25
CA GLY A 135 -1.28 -14.60 -21.24
C GLY A 135 0.13 -15.13 -21.01
N GLN A 136 1.04 -14.76 -21.91
CA GLN A 136 2.46 -14.98 -21.69
C GLN A 136 3.09 -13.69 -21.14
N PRO A 137 3.98 -13.79 -20.15
CA PRO A 137 4.75 -12.63 -19.71
C PRO A 137 5.49 -12.01 -20.90
N SER A 138 5.55 -10.68 -20.91
CA SER A 138 6.28 -9.96 -21.95
C SER A 138 7.74 -10.41 -22.02
N ARG A 139 8.41 -10.19 -23.16
CA ARG A 139 9.83 -10.54 -23.31
C ARG A 139 10.70 -9.82 -22.27
N GLU A 140 10.29 -8.63 -21.90
CA GLU A 140 10.94 -7.83 -20.86
C GLU A 140 10.81 -8.49 -19.48
N ILE A 141 9.61 -8.95 -19.11
CA ILE A 141 9.39 -9.71 -17.87
C ILE A 141 10.21 -10.99 -17.84
N ARG A 142 10.21 -11.76 -18.93
CA ARG A 142 11.01 -13.00 -18.98
C ARG A 142 12.50 -12.72 -18.78
N ARG A 143 13.00 -11.59 -19.30
CA ARG A 143 14.39 -11.16 -19.05
C ARG A 143 14.59 -10.68 -17.62
N ALA A 144 13.64 -9.95 -17.06
CA ALA A 144 13.68 -9.48 -15.67
C ALA A 144 13.75 -10.66 -14.69
N LEU A 145 12.87 -11.66 -14.87
CA LEU A 145 12.82 -12.88 -14.05
C LEU A 145 14.05 -13.78 -14.20
N ALA A 146 14.73 -13.73 -15.34
CA ALA A 146 15.96 -14.49 -15.57
C ALA A 146 17.20 -13.87 -14.89
N ARG A 147 17.10 -12.64 -14.37
CA ARG A 147 18.21 -11.98 -13.67
C ARG A 147 18.26 -12.41 -12.20
N PRO A 148 19.46 -12.48 -11.59
CA PRO A 148 19.61 -12.76 -10.16
C PRO A 148 18.74 -11.84 -9.27
N GLU A 149 18.65 -10.55 -9.63
CA GLU A 149 17.88 -9.55 -8.90
C GLU A 149 16.37 -9.77 -9.05
N GLY A 150 15.91 -10.28 -10.19
CA GLY A 150 14.50 -10.63 -10.40
C GLY A 150 14.09 -11.84 -9.60
N VAL A 151 14.94 -12.87 -9.56
CA VAL A 151 14.72 -14.05 -8.70
C VAL A 151 14.70 -13.65 -7.22
N ALA A 152 15.67 -12.84 -6.79
CA ALA A 152 15.74 -12.37 -5.41
C ALA A 152 14.53 -11.49 -5.03
N PHE A 153 14.10 -10.60 -5.94
CA PHE A 153 12.89 -9.81 -5.78
C PHE A 153 11.66 -10.70 -5.56
N MET A 154 11.42 -11.68 -6.44
CA MET A 154 10.26 -12.58 -6.32
C MET A 154 10.29 -13.39 -5.02
N ASN A 155 11.45 -13.93 -4.64
CA ASN A 155 11.60 -14.69 -3.38
C ASN A 155 11.30 -13.84 -2.14
N LYS A 156 11.63 -12.54 -2.16
CA LYS A 156 11.31 -11.61 -1.09
C LYS A 156 9.83 -11.19 -1.13
N LEU A 157 9.27 -11.02 -2.33
CA LEU A 157 7.86 -10.69 -2.52
C LEU A 157 6.93 -11.80 -2.00
N GLU A 158 7.30 -13.06 -2.15
CA GLU A 158 6.56 -14.20 -1.55
C GLU A 158 6.51 -14.16 -0.02
N ARG A 159 7.39 -13.38 0.62
CA ARG A 159 7.47 -13.20 2.08
C ARG A 159 7.07 -11.79 2.49
N LEU A 160 6.38 -11.07 1.59
CA LEU A 160 6.03 -9.69 1.80
C LEU A 160 5.13 -9.53 3.02
N ASP A 161 4.22 -10.47 3.24
CA ASP A 161 3.33 -10.58 4.40
C ASP A 161 4.03 -10.26 5.74
N ARG A 162 5.22 -10.82 5.97
CA ARG A 162 5.99 -10.62 7.20
C ARG A 162 6.46 -9.17 7.41
N TYR A 163 6.67 -8.43 6.33
CA TYR A 163 7.05 -7.02 6.40
C TYR A 163 5.82 -6.10 6.48
N LEU A 164 4.64 -6.61 6.14
CA LEU A 164 3.39 -5.84 6.12
C LEU A 164 2.59 -5.96 7.40
N GLU A 165 2.75 -7.05 8.15
CA GLU A 165 2.02 -7.26 9.41
C GLU A 165 2.11 -6.05 10.36
N PRO A 166 3.28 -5.43 10.61
CA PRO A 166 3.34 -4.22 11.44
C PRO A 166 2.64 -3.00 10.81
N LEU A 167 2.58 -2.94 9.48
CA LEU A 167 1.91 -1.85 8.76
C LEU A 167 0.39 -2.00 8.75
N GLN A 168 -0.15 -3.21 8.94
CA GLN A 168 -1.59 -3.46 8.95
C GLN A 168 -2.27 -2.85 10.18
N ASP A 169 -1.67 -3.01 11.36
CA ASP A 169 -2.18 -2.42 12.60
C ASP A 169 -2.11 -0.88 12.54
N ASP A 170 -0.99 -0.34 12.05
CA ASP A 170 -0.81 1.10 11.84
C ASP A 170 -1.83 1.65 10.83
N LEU A 171 -2.08 0.92 9.74
CA LEU A 171 -3.06 1.27 8.71
C LEU A 171 -4.47 1.35 9.28
N ALA A 172 -4.89 0.34 10.06
CA ALA A 172 -6.20 0.34 10.70
C ALA A 172 -6.33 1.48 11.73
N ALA A 173 -5.30 1.69 12.55
CA ALA A 173 -5.29 2.75 13.56
C ALA A 173 -5.37 4.16 12.95
N GLU A 174 -4.80 4.36 11.76
CA GLU A 174 -4.83 5.65 11.06
C GLU A 174 -6.14 5.87 10.29
N LEU A 175 -6.64 4.85 9.59
CA LEU A 175 -7.85 4.97 8.77
C LEU A 175 -9.14 5.00 9.59
N LEU A 176 -9.25 4.18 10.63
CA LEU A 176 -10.53 3.98 11.32
C LEU A 176 -11.08 5.27 11.96
N PRO A 177 -10.29 6.10 12.69
CA PRO A 177 -10.83 7.31 13.29
C PRO A 177 -11.42 8.29 12.27
N GLY A 178 -10.74 8.47 11.14
CA GLY A 178 -11.19 9.38 10.09
C GLY A 178 -12.42 8.85 9.35
N ALA A 179 -12.43 7.55 9.01
CA ALA A 179 -13.59 6.89 8.41
C ALA A 179 -14.81 6.93 9.34
N LEU A 180 -14.65 6.68 10.64
CA LEU A 180 -15.75 6.75 11.61
C LEU A 180 -16.30 8.16 11.75
N ARG A 181 -15.44 9.19 11.74
CA ARG A 181 -15.89 10.59 11.74
C ARG A 181 -16.72 10.92 10.51
N ARG A 182 -16.23 10.57 9.31
CA ARG A 182 -16.98 10.78 8.05
C ARG A 182 -18.29 10.01 8.03
N PHE A 183 -18.30 8.80 8.57
CA PHE A 183 -19.52 8.00 8.70
C PHE A 183 -20.53 8.71 9.61
N ALA A 184 -20.11 9.20 10.77
CA ALA A 184 -20.96 9.95 11.68
C ALA A 184 -21.54 11.21 11.00
N ASP A 185 -20.72 11.98 10.30
CA ASP A 185 -21.17 13.17 9.55
C ASP A 185 -22.26 12.81 8.52
N LYS A 186 -22.09 11.69 7.80
CA LYS A 186 -23.08 11.19 6.82
C LYS A 186 -24.37 10.71 7.49
N VAL A 187 -24.27 10.04 8.63
CA VAL A 187 -25.43 9.63 9.43
C VAL A 187 -26.23 10.85 9.88
N ASP A 188 -25.56 11.85 10.47
CA ASP A 188 -26.20 13.08 10.95
C ASP A 188 -26.91 13.83 9.82
N ALA A 189 -26.25 13.96 8.67
CA ALA A 189 -26.84 14.57 7.48
C ALA A 189 -28.07 13.79 6.97
N GLY A 190 -27.97 12.45 6.92
CA GLY A 190 -29.08 11.58 6.52
C GLY A 190 -30.28 11.67 7.47
N GLU A 191 -30.05 11.72 8.79
CA GLU A 191 -31.10 11.90 9.79
C GLU A 191 -31.74 13.31 9.72
N ALA A 192 -30.95 14.37 9.50
CA ALA A 192 -31.46 15.72 9.30
C ALA A 192 -32.38 15.79 8.07
N ALA A 193 -31.93 15.28 6.92
CA ALA A 193 -32.72 15.26 5.69
C ALA A 193 -34.01 14.42 5.80
N ARG A 194 -34.03 13.38 6.65
CA ARG A 194 -35.27 12.64 6.94
C ARG A 194 -36.23 13.43 7.83
N ARG A 195 -35.72 14.13 8.85
CA ARG A 195 -36.55 15.00 9.71
C ARG A 195 -37.19 16.14 8.91
N GLU A 196 -36.44 16.76 8.01
CA GLU A 196 -36.95 17.82 7.13
C GLU A 196 -38.05 17.31 6.18
N ARG A 197 -37.86 16.14 5.57
CA ARG A 197 -38.88 15.50 4.72
C ARG A 197 -40.14 15.14 5.50
N ALA A 198 -40.00 14.68 6.74
CA ALA A 198 -41.14 14.37 7.60
C ALA A 198 -41.90 15.64 8.05
N ALA A 199 -41.19 16.75 8.26
CA ALA A 199 -41.78 18.04 8.63
C ALA A 199 -42.46 18.75 7.44
N SER A 200 -42.00 18.50 6.22
CA SER A 200 -42.48 19.13 4.98
C SER A 200 -43.56 18.29 4.29
N GLY A 201 -44.49 17.71 5.05
CA GLY A 201 -45.49 16.74 4.57
C GLY A 201 -46.21 17.11 3.25
N PRO A 202 -46.79 16.12 2.55
CA PRO A 202 -47.37 16.28 1.21
C PRO A 202 -48.41 17.39 1.09
#